data_AF-A0A0Q4QGK5-F1
#
_entry.id   AF-A0A0Q4QGK5-F1
#
_cell.length_a   1.000
_cell.length_b   1.000
_cell.length_c   1.000
_cell.angle_alpha   90.00
_cell.angle_beta   90.00
_cell.angle_gamma   90.00
#
_symmetry.space_group_name_H-M   'P 1'
#
loop_
_entity.id
_entity.type
_entity.pdbx_description
1 polymer ?
#
loop_
_entity_poly.entity_id
_entity_poly.type
_entity_poly.pdbx_seq_one_letter_code
_entity_poly.pdbx_strand_id
1 'polypeptide(L)'
;MSLFVFSAMLASKGAPFFRSRFLEFVIEDIKRSWEMTEGKNREINEDVTVQFFAPAYVGIVEWWFLNGMPYPPRVMEEQVEKLLDMNLS
;
A
#
# COMPACT_ATOMS: atom_id res chain seq x y z
N MET A 1 -15.17 5.64 1.57
CA MET A 1 -15.08 5.36 0.12
C MET A 1 -15.58 3.93 -0.11
N SER A 2 -16.47 3.66 -1.06
CA SER A 2 -16.84 2.26 -1.38
C SER A 2 -15.81 1.63 -2.33
N LEU A 3 -15.65 0.30 -2.28
CA LEU A 3 -14.76 -0.45 -3.19
C LEU A 3 -15.09 -0.19 -4.67
N PHE A 4 -16.38 0.01 -4.98
CA PHE A 4 -16.85 0.37 -6.31
C PHE A 4 -16.32 1.74 -6.77
N VAL A 5 -16.40 2.76 -5.90
CA VAL A 5 -15.87 4.10 -6.22
C VAL A 5 -14.35 4.08 -6.38
N PHE A 6 -13.67 3.29 -5.55
CA PHE A 6 -12.22 3.10 -5.63
C PHE A 6 -11.81 2.47 -6.97
N SER A 7 -12.48 1.39 -7.38
CA SER A 7 -12.27 0.74 -8.68
C SER A 7 -12.57 1.69 -9.86
N ALA A 8 -13.66 2.46 -9.77
CA ALA A 8 -14.00 3.44 -10.79
C ALA A 8 -12.95 4.55 -10.92
N MET A 9 -12.40 5.05 -9.80
CA MET A 9 -11.32 6.05 -9.81
C MET A 9 -10.03 5.49 -10.44
N LEU A 10 -9.67 4.24 -10.10
CA LEU A 10 -8.54 3.51 -10.68
C LEU A 10 -8.65 3.26 -12.19
N ALA A 11 -9.85 2.96 -12.68
CA ALA A 11 -10.07 2.68 -14.10
C ALA A 11 -10.33 3.95 -14.95
N SER A 12 -10.55 5.09 -14.30
CA SER A 12 -10.91 6.35 -14.99
C SER A 12 -9.71 7.03 -15.65
N LYS A 13 -9.98 8.00 -16.54
CA LYS A 13 -8.95 8.90 -17.08
C LYS A 13 -8.26 9.78 -16.02
N GLY A 14 -8.78 9.79 -14.78
CA GLY A 14 -8.14 10.39 -13.60
C GLY A 14 -7.20 9.46 -12.85
N ALA A 15 -6.98 8.23 -13.34
CA ALA A 15 -6.14 7.21 -12.72
C ALA A 15 -4.72 7.70 -12.37
N PRO A 16 -4.01 8.50 -13.18
CA PRO A 16 -2.70 9.01 -12.79
C PRO A 16 -2.76 9.90 -11.54
N PHE A 17 -3.76 10.78 -11.46
CA PHE A 17 -3.96 11.66 -10.31
C PHE A 17 -4.39 10.86 -9.07
N PHE A 18 -5.33 9.94 -9.23
CA PHE A 18 -5.78 9.05 -8.16
C PHE A 18 -4.62 8.20 -7.60
N ARG A 19 -3.82 7.61 -8.50
CA ARG A 19 -2.65 6.81 -8.13
C ARG A 19 -1.63 7.63 -7.35
N SER A 20 -1.30 8.84 -7.78
CA SER A 20 -0.36 9.71 -7.06
C SER A 20 -0.88 10.05 -5.66
N ARG A 21 -2.16 10.41 -5.53
CA ARG A 21 -2.78 10.72 -4.22
C ARG A 21 -2.89 9.49 -3.32
N PHE A 22 -3.16 8.32 -3.89
CA PHE A 22 -3.19 7.07 -3.14
C PHE A 22 -1.80 6.67 -2.68
N LEU A 23 -0.77 6.86 -3.50
CA LEU A 23 0.62 6.65 -3.11
C LEU A 23 1.05 7.59 -1.97
N GLU A 24 0.75 8.89 -2.07
CA GLU A 24 1.01 9.86 -0.99
C GLU A 24 0.36 9.44 0.33
N PHE A 25 -0.91 9.00 0.27
CA PHE A 25 -1.62 8.49 1.44
C PHE A 25 -0.92 7.27 2.07
N VAL A 26 -0.50 6.29 1.26
CA VAL A 26 0.20 5.09 1.75
C VAL A 26 1.58 5.44 2.31
N ILE A 27 2.30 6.38 1.71
CA ILE A 27 3.59 6.88 2.23
C ILE A 27 3.40 7.47 3.64
N GLU A 28 2.39 8.31 3.83
CA GLU A 28 2.10 8.93 5.15
C GLU A 28 1.71 7.88 6.20
N ASP A 29 0.94 6.86 5.81
CA ASP A 29 0.51 5.78 6.70
C ASP A 29 1.69 4.91 7.17
N ILE A 30 2.56 4.50 6.23
CA ILE A 30 3.76 3.70 6.55
C ILE A 30 4.72 4.51 7.42
N LYS A 31 4.95 5.80 7.13
CA LYS A 31 5.80 6.68 7.97
C LYS A 31 5.28 6.78 9.40
N ARG A 32 3.97 6.99 9.57
CA ARG A 32 3.35 7.04 10.91
C ARG A 32 3.54 5.73 11.68
N SER A 33 3.36 4.59 11.01
CA SER A 33 3.57 3.27 11.64
C SER A 33 5.04 3.07 12.05
N TRP A 34 5.97 3.53 11.21
CA TRP A 34 7.41 3.49 11.49
C TRP A 34 7.81 4.34 12.70
N GLU A 35 7.31 5.57 12.80
CA GLU A 35 7.54 6.47 13.94
C GLU A 35 7.05 5.89 15.28
N MET A 36 5.98 5.10 15.25
CA MET A 36 5.39 4.44 16.43
C MET A 36 6.15 3.18 16.88
N THR A 37 7.09 2.69 16.08
CA THR A 37 7.81 1.44 16.36
C THR A 37 9.17 1.74 17.03
N GLU A 38 9.18 1.88 18.35
CA GLU A 38 10.42 2.00 19.13
C GLU A 38 11.18 0.65 19.17
N GLY A 39 12.47 0.66 18.80
CA GLY A 39 13.40 -0.44 19.11
C GLY A 39 13.71 -1.48 18.03
N LYS A 40 13.23 -1.34 16.77
CA LYS A 40 13.63 -2.25 15.68
C LYS A 40 14.99 -1.89 15.07
N ASN A 41 15.76 -2.88 14.63
CA ASN A 41 17.07 -2.72 13.98
C ASN A 41 16.92 -1.92 12.68
N ARG A 42 17.25 -0.63 12.73
CA ARG A 42 17.17 0.31 11.59
C ARG A 42 18.38 0.15 10.66
N GLU A 43 18.59 -1.05 10.10
CA GLU A 43 19.68 -1.29 9.15
C GLU A 43 19.49 -0.52 7.83
N ILE A 44 18.23 -0.26 7.45
CA ILE A 44 17.88 0.45 6.22
C ILE A 44 17.28 1.82 6.57
N ASN A 45 17.68 2.84 5.80
CA ASN A 45 17.16 4.20 5.94
C ASN A 45 15.64 4.24 5.71
N GLU A 46 14.93 4.94 6.60
CA GLU A 46 13.47 5.05 6.59
C GLU A 46 12.90 5.55 5.26
N ASP A 47 13.47 6.61 4.68
CA ASP A 47 12.97 7.15 3.42
C ASP A 47 13.13 6.14 2.29
N VAL A 48 14.24 5.39 2.26
CA VAL A 48 14.45 4.32 1.27
C VAL A 48 13.44 3.19 1.45
N THR A 49 13.19 2.78 2.69
CA THR A 49 12.19 1.78 3.05
C THR A 49 10.80 2.19 2.58
N VAL A 50 10.36 3.40 2.92
CA VAL A 50 9.02 3.91 2.57
C VAL A 50 8.85 4.03 1.06
N GLN A 51 9.87 4.53 0.34
CA GLN A 51 9.86 4.64 -1.12
C GLN A 51 9.85 3.28 -1.82
N PHE A 52 10.29 2.20 -1.15
CA PHE A 52 10.21 0.84 -1.67
C PHE A 52 8.83 0.21 -1.41
N PHE A 53 8.32 0.27 -0.17
CA PHE A 53 7.09 -0.43 0.21
C PHE A 53 5.81 0.26 -0.27
N ALA A 54 5.75 1.59 -0.26
CA ALA A 54 4.51 2.29 -0.62
C ALA A 54 4.08 2.04 -2.08
N PRO A 55 4.96 2.14 -3.10
CA PRO A 55 4.59 1.80 -4.47
C PRO A 55 4.25 0.31 -4.66
N ALA A 56 4.92 -0.59 -3.92
CA ALA A 56 4.65 -2.02 -3.97
C ALA A 56 3.23 -2.33 -3.45
N TYR A 57 2.86 -1.75 -2.31
CA TYR A 57 1.51 -1.84 -1.75
C TYR A 57 0.45 -1.35 -2.75
N VAL A 58 0.65 -0.14 -3.30
CA VAL A 58 -0.25 0.43 -4.31
C VAL A 58 -0.39 -0.51 -5.51
N GLY A 59 0.72 -1.06 -6.02
CA GLY A 59 0.72 -1.99 -7.14
C GLY A 59 -0.07 -3.28 -6.87
N ILE A 60 0.03 -3.84 -5.67
CA ILE A 60 -0.75 -5.04 -5.27
C ILE A 60 -2.25 -4.72 -5.27
N VAL A 61 -2.63 -3.58 -4.69
CA VAL A 61 -4.03 -3.14 -4.62
C VAL A 61 -4.58 -2.89 -6.03
N GLU A 62 -3.83 -2.18 -6.87
CA GLU A 62 -4.18 -1.94 -8.28
C GLU A 62 -4.40 -3.26 -9.04
N TRP A 63 -3.43 -4.18 -8.96
CA TRP A 63 -3.53 -5.49 -9.58
C TRP A 63 -4.77 -6.24 -9.09
N TRP A 64 -5.02 -6.25 -7.79
CA TRP A 64 -6.15 -6.95 -7.20
C TRP A 64 -7.48 -6.41 -7.73
N PHE A 65 -7.66 -5.08 -7.78
CA PHE A 65 -8.88 -4.48 -8.33
C PHE A 65 -9.03 -4.69 -9.84
N LEU A 66 -7.95 -4.51 -10.62
CA LEU A 66 -7.99 -4.64 -12.08
C LEU A 66 -8.27 -6.08 -12.55
N ASN A 67 -7.96 -7.07 -11.71
CA ASN A 67 -8.22 -8.48 -11.99
C ASN A 67 -9.53 -8.99 -11.34
N GLY A 68 -10.44 -8.08 -10.96
CA GLY A 68 -11.76 -8.46 -10.44
C GLY A 68 -11.72 -9.03 -9.02
N MET A 69 -10.74 -8.61 -8.20
CA MET A 69 -10.55 -9.06 -6.83
C MET A 69 -10.47 -10.60 -6.73
N PRO A 70 -9.43 -11.23 -7.32
CA PRO A 70 -9.33 -12.69 -7.44
C PRO A 70 -9.28 -13.42 -6.08
N TYR A 71 -8.96 -12.68 -5.02
CA TYR A 71 -8.99 -13.16 -3.64
C TYR A 71 -9.94 -12.31 -2.78
N PRO A 72 -10.57 -12.88 -1.75
CA PRO A 72 -11.37 -12.10 -0.80
C PRO A 72 -10.54 -11.00 -0.11
N PRO A 73 -11.14 -9.85 0.26
CA PRO A 73 -10.42 -8.73 0.88
C PRO A 73 -9.60 -9.13 2.12
N ARG A 74 -10.17 -9.95 3.01
CA ARG A 74 -9.48 -10.46 4.21
C ARG A 74 -8.22 -11.24 3.89
N VAL A 75 -8.24 -12.03 2.82
CA VAL A 75 -7.06 -12.81 2.39
C VAL A 75 -5.98 -11.87 1.89
N MET A 76 -6.33 -10.85 1.11
CA MET A 76 -5.35 -9.86 0.64
C MET A 76 -4.76 -9.02 1.78
N GLU A 77 -5.58 -8.61 2.74
CA GLU A 77 -5.14 -7.90 3.94
C GLU A 77 -4.07 -8.70 4.68
N GLU A 78 -4.33 -9.98 5.01
CA GLU A 78 -3.37 -10.85 5.68
C GLU A 78 -2.08 -11.07 4.87
N GLN A 79 -2.18 -11.18 3.54
CA GLN A 79 -1.01 -11.39 2.68
C GLN A 79 -0.13 -10.13 2.63
N VAL A 80 -0.74 -8.96 2.51
CA VAL A 80 -0.03 -7.69 2.46
C VAL A 80 0.60 -7.35 3.80
N GLU A 81 -0.10 -7.60 4.90
CA GLU A 81 0.43 -7.46 6.26
C GLU A 81 1.68 -8.34 6.46
N LYS A 82 1.62 -9.62 6.09
CA LYS A 82 2.79 -10.52 6.16
C LYS A 82 3.97 -10.04 5.31
N LEU A 83 3.72 -9.52 4.11
CA LEU A 83 4.79 -8.98 3.25
C LEU A 83 5.44 -7.75 3.89
N LEU A 84 4.66 -6.88 4.53
CA LEU A 84 5.17 -5.73 5.26
C LEU A 84 5.96 -6.16 6.48
N ASP A 85 5.42 -7.06 7.31
CA ASP A 85 6.10 -7.59 8.49
C ASP A 85 7.42 -8.27 8.14
N MET A 86 7.46 -9.11 7.12
CA MET A 86 8.68 -9.83 6.72
C MET A 86 9.84 -8.91 6.32
N ASN A 87 9.57 -7.66 5.97
CA ASN A 87 10.61 -6.73 5.51
C ASN A 87 10.73 -5.45 6.36
N LEU A 88 9.80 -5.19 7.27
CA LEU A 88 9.77 -4.04 8.18
C LEU A 88 9.86 -4.45 9.67
N SER A 89 10.04 -5.75 9.97
CA SER A 89 10.21 -6.26 11.34
C SER A 89 11.64 -6.32 11.83
#